data_AF-A0A6J4QQ80-F1
#
_entry.id   AF-A0A6J4QQ80-F1
#
_cell.length_a   1.000
_cell.length_b   1.000
_cell.length_c   1.000
_cell.angle_alpha   90.00
_cell.angle_beta   90.00
_cell.angle_gamma   90.00
#
_symmetry.space_group_name_H-M   'P 1'
#
loop_
_entity.id
_entity.type
_entity.pdbx_description
1 polymer ?
#
loop_
_entity_poly.entity_id
_entity_poly.type
_entity_poly.pdbx_seq_one_letter_code
_entity_poly.pdbx_strand_id
1 'polypeptide(L)' 'MKKLFGRALILGALAGGVIALRGYARKGAPATDVAQITFDDGSIRSYASDTPQGEELADIARKLVQTGV' A
#
# COMPACT_ATOMS: atom_id res chain seq x y z
N MET A 1 13.80 -20.28 -35.40
CA MET A 1 14.14 -19.35 -34.29
C MET A 1 13.02 -18.34 -33.96
N LYS A 2 12.31 -17.75 -34.93
CA LYS A 2 11.23 -16.75 -34.67
C LYS A 2 10.08 -17.25 -33.77
N LYS A 3 9.68 -18.53 -33.87
CA LYS A 3 8.61 -19.13 -33.04
C LYS A 3 8.95 -19.29 -31.55
N LEU A 4 10.23 -19.46 -31.21
CA LEU A 4 10.68 -19.60 -29.82
C LEU A 4 10.70 -18.24 -29.11
N PHE A 5 11.15 -17.20 -29.80
CA PHE A 5 11.10 -15.83 -29.30
C PHE A 5 9.67 -15.34 -29.04
N GLY A 6 8.73 -15.63 -29.96
CA GLY A 6 7.32 -15.28 -29.76
C GLY A 6 6.71 -15.97 -28.54
N ARG A 7 7.04 -17.24 -28.30
CA ARG A 7 6.61 -17.97 -27.10
C ARG A 7 7.22 -17.42 -25.81
N ALA A 8 8.49 -17.04 -25.82
CA ALA A 8 9.14 -16.42 -24.66
C ALA A 8 8.50 -15.05 -24.32
N LEU A 9 8.13 -14.27 -25.34
CA LEU A 9 7.45 -12.98 -25.17
C LEU A 9 6.06 -13.14 -24.52
N ILE A 10 5.28 -14.13 -24.96
CA ILE A 10 3.97 -14.44 -24.40
C ILE A 10 4.09 -14.92 -22.94
N LEU A 11 5.07 -15.77 -22.65
CA LEU A 11 5.33 -16.23 -21.28
C LEU A 11 5.78 -15.09 -20.36
N GLY A 12 6.61 -14.17 -20.86
CA GLY A 12 7.01 -12.95 -20.15
C GLY A 12 5.83 -12.02 -19.87
N ALA A 13 4.96 -11.82 -20.86
CA ALA A 13 3.76 -11.00 -20.71
C ALA A 13 2.76 -11.59 -19.71
N LEU A 14 2.57 -12.92 -19.71
CA LEU A 14 1.73 -13.61 -18.75
C LEU A 14 2.31 -13.54 -17.33
N ALA A 15 3.61 -13.78 -17.16
CA ALA A 15 4.28 -13.66 -15.86
C ALA A 15 4.21 -12.22 -15.33
N GLY A 16 4.46 -11.22 -16.18
CA GLY A 16 4.33 -9.80 -15.84
C GLY A 16 2.90 -9.41 -15.49
N GLY A 17 1.91 -9.93 -16.23
CA GLY A 17 0.48 -9.73 -15.96
C GLY A 17 0.05 -10.30 -14.62
N VAL A 18 0.51 -11.50 -14.26
CA VAL A 18 0.24 -12.11 -12.95
C VAL A 18 0.90 -11.31 -11.81
N ILE A 19 2.12 -10.81 -11.98
CA ILE A 19 2.78 -9.95 -10.98
C ILE A 19 2.04 -8.61 -10.84
N ALA A 20 1.63 -8.00 -11.94
CA ALA A 20 0.87 -6.75 -11.94
C ALA A 20 -0.51 -6.93 -11.29
N LEU A 21 -1.24 -8.00 -11.64
CA LEU A 21 -2.50 -8.37 -11.01
C LEU A 21 -2.33 -8.70 -9.53
N ARG A 22 -1.23 -9.35 -9.13
CA ARG A 22 -0.93 -9.62 -7.72
C ARG A 22 -0.57 -8.35 -6.96
N GLY A 23 0.13 -7.40 -7.58
CA GLY A 23 0.39 -6.07 -7.03
C GLY A 23 -0.90 -5.25 -6.88
N TYR A 24 -1.78 -5.33 -7.87
CA TYR A 24 -3.08 -4.65 -7.87
C TYR A 24 -4.07 -5.28 -6.87
N ALA A 25 -4.08 -6.61 -6.75
CA ALA A 25 -4.88 -7.33 -5.76
C ALA A 25 -4.33 -7.21 -4.33
N ARG A 26 -3.01 -7.01 -4.16
CA ARG A 26 -2.40 -6.62 -2.87
C ARG A 26 -2.68 -5.17 -2.50
N LYS A 27 -2.94 -4.30 -3.48
CA LYS A 27 -3.71 -3.06 -3.28
C LYS A 27 -5.21 -3.37 -3.15
N GLY A 28 -5.55 -4.46 -2.46
CA GLY A 28 -6.90 -4.66 -1.92
C GLY A 28 -7.27 -3.40 -1.16
N ALA A 29 -8.51 -2.96 -1.36
CA ALA A 29 -9.09 -1.68 -0.94
C ALA A 29 -8.26 -0.97 0.15
N PRO A 30 -7.76 0.26 -0.10
CA PRO A 30 -7.06 0.98 0.95
C PRO A 30 -7.98 0.96 2.17
N ALA A 31 -7.49 0.47 3.30
CA ALA A 31 -8.14 0.76 4.58
C ALA A 31 -8.40 2.26 4.54
N THR A 32 -9.69 2.63 4.50
CA THR A 32 -10.11 3.87 3.82
C THR A 32 -9.58 5.13 4.47
N ASP A 33 -8.99 5.01 5.66
CA ASP A 33 -8.13 6.02 6.26
C ASP A 33 -6.87 5.35 6.83
N VAL A 34 -5.70 5.75 6.31
CA VAL A 34 -4.40 5.31 6.83
C VAL A 34 -3.70 6.54 7.39
N ALA A 35 -3.45 6.56 8.69
CA ALA A 35 -2.56 7.54 9.28
C ALA A 35 -1.11 7.10 9.01
N GLN A 36 -0.27 8.02 8.53
CA GLN A 36 1.10 7.71 8.12
C GLN A 36 2.09 8.61 8.87
N ILE A 37 3.13 8.00 9.42
CA ILE A 37 4.26 8.68 10.06
C ILE A 37 5.47 8.53 9.15
N THR A 38 6.03 9.67 8.73
CA THR A 38 7.32 9.73 8.02
C THR A 38 8.37 10.15 9.03
N PHE A 39 9.44 9.38 9.14
CA PHE A 39 10.56 9.66 10.03
C PHE A 39 11.68 10.39 9.28
N ASP A 40 12.57 11.06 10.02
CA ASP A 40 13.67 11.84 9.45
C ASP A 40 14.68 10.98 8.66
N ASP A 41 14.71 9.67 8.91
CA ASP A 41 15.50 8.68 8.15
C ASP A 41 14.85 8.28 6.82
N GLY A 42 13.70 8.87 6.47
CA GLY A 42 12.92 8.57 5.28
C GLY A 42 12.09 7.28 5.39
N SER A 43 12.12 6.59 6.54
CA SER A 43 11.25 5.44 6.77
C SER A 43 9.80 5.90 6.98
N ILE A 44 8.87 5.02 6.61
CA ILE A 44 7.45 5.30 6.62
C ILE A 44 6.74 4.19 7.39
N ARG A 45 5.88 4.57 8.34
CA ARG A 45 4.97 3.64 9.03
C ARG A 45 3.53 4.04 8.78
N SER A 46 2.71 3.06 8.42
CA SER A 46 1.30 3.22 8.12
C SER A 46 0.45 2.50 9.16
N TYR A 47 -0.59 3.18 9.62
CA TYR A 47 -1.54 2.70 10.61
C TYR A 47 -2.93 2.72 9.99
N ALA A 48 -3.53 1.54 9.83
CA ALA A 48 -4.86 1.42 9.26
C ALA A 48 -5.93 1.75 10.31
N SER A 49 -6.95 2.51 9.92
CA SER A 49 -8.01 2.99 10.82
C SER A 49 -8.89 1.89 11.42
N ASP A 50 -8.83 0.67 10.87
CA ASP A 50 -9.50 -0.53 11.37
C ASP A 50 -8.64 -1.33 12.37
N THR A 51 -7.47 -0.81 12.74
CA THR A 51 -6.58 -1.41 13.74
C THR A 51 -6.58 -0.56 15.02
N PRO A 52 -6.41 -1.19 16.22
CA PRO A 52 -6.34 -0.45 17.48
C PRO A 52 -5.31 0.69 17.46
N GLN A 53 -4.17 0.47 16.82
CA GLN A 53 -3.12 1.47 16.71
C GLN A 53 -3.51 2.67 15.83
N GLY A 54 -4.28 2.44 14.76
CA GLY A 54 -4.81 3.51 13.93
C GLY A 54 -5.91 4.31 14.62
N GLU A 55 -6.77 3.65 15.39
CA GLU A 55 -7.81 4.28 16.20
C GLU A 55 -7.20 5.19 17.28
N GLU A 56 -6.22 4.68 18.04
CA GLU A 56 -5.51 5.48 19.05
C GLU A 56 -4.82 6.71 18.45
N LEU A 57 -4.18 6.56 17.28
CA LEU A 57 -3.52 7.65 16.59
C LEU A 57 -4.51 8.73 16.12
N ALA A 58 -5.67 8.32 15.60
CA ALA A 58 -6.74 9.23 15.22
C ALA A 58 -7.32 9.97 16.42
N ASP A 59 -7.47 9.30 17.57
CA ASP A 59 -7.96 9.89 18.81
C ASP A 59 -6.98 10.91 19.40
N ILE A 60 -5.68 10.63 19.37
CA ILE A 60 -4.64 11.59 19.77
C ILE A 60 -4.69 12.81 18.85
N ALA A 61 -4.73 12.60 17.52
CA ALA A 61 -4.81 13.70 16.56
C ALA A 61 -6.06 14.56 16.79
N ARG A 62 -7.22 13.94 17.04
CA ARG A 62 -8.46 14.64 17.37
C ARG A 62 -8.32 15.49 18.63
N LYS A 63 -7.75 14.93 19.70
CA LYS A 63 -7.52 15.65 20.96
C LYS A 63 -6.61 16.85 20.76
N LEU A 64 -5.53 16.72 19.99
CA LEU A 64 -4.61 17.82 19.70
C LEU A 64 -5.32 19.00 19.02
N VAL A 65 -6.12 18.70 18.00
CA VAL A 65 -6.94 19.72 17.30
C VAL A 65 -7.93 20.39 18.25
N GLN A 66 -8.60 19.61 19.11
CA GLN A 66 -9.56 20.14 20.09
C GLN A 66 -8.90 21.05 21.13
N THR A 67 -7.68 20.73 21.54
CA THR A 67 -6.91 21.55 22.49
C THR A 67 -6.32 22.80 21.88
N GLY A 68 -6.36 22.95 20.54
CA GLY A 68 -5.94 24.16 19.84
C GLY A 68 -4.43 24.42 19.87
N VAL A 69 -3.61 23.36 19.94
CA VAL A 69 -2.15 23.44 19.75
C VAL A 69 -1.82 23.43 18.26
#